data_AF-A0A661NC14-F1
#
_entry.id   AF-A0A661NC14-F1
#
_cell.length_a   1.000
_cell.length_b   1.000
_cell.length_c   1.000
_cell.angle_alpha   90.00
_cell.angle_beta   90.00
_cell.angle_gamma   90.00
#
_symmetry.space_group_name_H-M   'P 1'
#
loop_
_entity.id
_entity.type
_entity.pdbx_description
1 polymer ?
#
loop_
_entity_poly.entity_id
_entity_poly.type
_entity_poly.pdbx_seq_one_letter_code
_entity_poly.pdbx_strand_id
1 'polypeptide(L)'
;MRGGLVSWIAFIGLLGGLFCGCSGGGDSAVGATETPGSASREARAESAEPTAAPEDPPSEAPARPEPPAEPPAPLARARVLLIVLGDYPRDTLDAVETALRTELEVDVERIEDVPLPREAYYPPRRRYRADRLLTFLNGHLEGEPRTTRVLGLTAVDISTTKGRHRDWGVFGLGELGGRSCVISSYRLSERGRRSDELVTFRVATTAVHEVGHTLGLEHCTDPLGVMRDAEGSIRTVDTSDGRLGEYCRRRIEETAPRVLPYRDAANAP
;
A
#
# COMPACT_ATOMS: atom_id res chain seq x y z
N MET A 1 9.84 11.36 42.89
CA MET A 1 8.76 12.36 42.78
C MET A 1 8.65 12.82 41.33
N ARG A 2 7.48 12.59 40.70
CA ARG A 2 6.95 13.11 39.41
C ARG A 2 7.85 12.87 38.16
N GLY A 3 7.53 12.00 37.20
CA GLY A 3 6.24 11.58 36.66
C GLY A 3 5.86 12.47 35.46
N GLY A 4 5.93 11.94 34.23
CA GLY A 4 5.58 12.66 33.01
C GLY A 4 5.58 11.75 31.77
N LEU A 5 4.63 10.80 31.72
CA LEU A 5 4.22 10.14 30.49
C LEU A 5 3.55 11.18 29.59
N VAL A 6 3.93 11.25 28.32
CA VAL A 6 3.14 11.93 27.29
C VAL A 6 2.88 10.93 26.16
N SER A 7 1.90 10.07 26.39
CA SER A 7 1.29 9.21 25.37
C SER A 7 0.24 10.04 24.62
N TRP A 8 0.41 10.23 23.31
CA TRP A 8 -0.60 10.84 22.44
C TRP A 8 -1.17 9.77 21.52
N ILE A 9 -2.25 9.14 21.96
CA ILE A 9 -3.17 8.37 21.10
C ILE A 9 -4.10 9.39 20.43
N ALA A 10 -4.07 9.46 19.10
CA ALA A 10 -5.07 10.19 18.33
C ALA A 10 -6.32 9.29 18.17
N PHE A 11 -7.38 9.59 18.92
CA PHE A 11 -8.72 9.03 18.68
C PHE A 11 -9.35 9.74 17.46
N ILE A 12 -9.68 9.00 16.40
CA ILE A 12 -10.54 9.48 15.32
C ILE A 12 -11.99 9.08 15.67
N GLY A 13 -12.82 10.07 15.93
CA GLY A 13 -14.25 9.91 16.19
C GLY A 13 -15.04 9.65 14.91
N LEU A 14 -15.86 8.60 14.95
CA LEU A 14 -16.89 8.27 13.98
C LEU A 14 -18.07 9.26 14.09
N LEU A 15 -18.40 9.96 13.00
CA LEU A 15 -19.69 10.56 12.72
C LEU A 15 -19.96 10.21 11.25
N GLY A 16 -20.95 9.40 10.88
CA GLY A 16 -22.36 9.53 11.21
C GLY A 16 -23.07 9.85 9.90
N GLY A 17 -23.59 8.82 9.24
CA GLY A 17 -24.14 8.89 7.88
C GLY A 17 -25.41 9.73 7.77
N LEU A 18 -25.62 10.29 6.58
CA LEU A 18 -26.90 10.84 6.15
C LEU A 18 -27.27 10.22 4.80
N PHE A 19 -28.26 9.32 4.85
CA PHE A 19 -29.01 8.81 3.71
C PHE A 19 -29.88 9.93 3.15
N CYS A 20 -29.85 10.15 1.84
CA CYS A 20 -30.91 10.87 1.14
C CYS A 20 -31.24 10.09 -0.13
N GLY A 21 -32.43 9.47 -0.12
CA GLY A 21 -32.99 8.76 -1.26
C GLY A 21 -33.72 9.71 -2.20
N CYS A 22 -33.68 9.40 -3.49
CA CYS A 22 -34.61 9.93 -4.47
C CYS A 22 -35.17 8.74 -5.28
N SER A 23 -36.49 8.60 -5.24
CA SER A 23 -37.30 7.66 -6.01
C SER A 23 -37.92 8.36 -7.22
N GLY A 24 -38.15 7.61 -8.28
CA GLY A 24 -38.98 7.97 -9.45
C GLY A 24 -38.49 7.17 -10.67
N GLY A 25 -39.29 6.48 -11.48
CA GLY A 25 -40.75 6.45 -11.71
C GLY A 25 -40.97 6.29 -13.22
N GLY A 26 -41.98 5.50 -13.64
CA GLY A 26 -42.48 5.39 -15.02
C GLY A 26 -42.20 4.02 -15.69
N ASP A 27 -43.17 3.10 -15.76
CA ASP A 27 -44.29 2.97 -16.74
C ASP A 27 -43.91 1.98 -17.86
N SER A 28 -44.44 0.75 -17.87
CA SER A 28 -45.78 0.30 -18.36
C SER A 28 -45.86 0.04 -19.87
N ALA A 29 -45.75 -1.27 -20.20
CA ALA A 29 -46.56 -2.09 -21.11
C ALA A 29 -47.01 -1.59 -22.50
N VAL A 30 -46.67 -2.37 -23.54
CA VAL A 30 -47.54 -2.91 -24.65
C VAL A 30 -46.70 -4.04 -25.30
N GLY A 31 -47.11 -5.26 -25.65
CA GLY A 31 -48.40 -5.85 -26.02
C GLY A 31 -48.38 -6.20 -27.52
N ALA A 32 -48.30 -7.50 -27.88
CA ALA A 32 -49.02 -8.12 -29.00
C ALA A 32 -48.51 -9.55 -29.32
N THR A 33 -49.47 -10.45 -29.29
CA THR A 33 -49.50 -11.85 -29.74
C THR A 33 -49.64 -11.95 -31.27
N GLU A 34 -49.18 -13.04 -31.89
CA GLU A 34 -50.01 -14.03 -32.61
C GLU A 34 -49.17 -14.99 -33.50
N THR A 35 -49.80 -16.13 -33.80
CA THR A 35 -49.26 -17.47 -34.08
C THR A 35 -49.31 -17.86 -35.58
N PRO A 36 -49.45 -19.14 -36.02
CA PRO A 36 -48.43 -19.83 -36.84
C PRO A 36 -48.95 -20.35 -38.20
N GLY A 37 -48.05 -20.90 -39.03
CA GLY A 37 -48.38 -21.68 -40.24
C GLY A 37 -47.15 -21.77 -41.14
N SER A 38 -46.87 -22.83 -41.89
CA SER A 38 -47.52 -24.11 -42.13
C SER A 38 -46.53 -24.98 -42.91
N ALA A 39 -46.69 -26.28 -42.80
CA ALA A 39 -45.90 -27.35 -43.41
C ALA A 39 -45.73 -27.28 -44.94
N SER A 40 -44.62 -27.85 -45.41
CA SER A 40 -44.61 -28.68 -46.63
C SER A 40 -43.53 -29.76 -46.53
N ARG A 41 -44.00 -31.02 -46.61
CA ARG A 41 -43.24 -32.25 -46.77
C ARG A 41 -42.64 -32.31 -48.17
N GLU A 42 -41.40 -32.78 -48.28
CA GLU A 42 -41.01 -33.66 -49.39
C GLU A 42 -40.08 -34.77 -48.85
N ALA A 43 -40.44 -36.00 -49.18
CA ALA A 43 -39.69 -37.21 -48.87
C ALA A 43 -38.64 -37.42 -49.96
N ARG A 44 -37.43 -37.87 -49.58
CA ARG A 44 -36.54 -38.58 -50.50
C ARG A 44 -35.58 -39.53 -49.78
N ALA A 45 -35.80 -40.80 -50.11
CA ALA A 45 -34.84 -41.87 -50.32
C ALA A 45 -33.66 -42.03 -49.34
N GLU A 46 -33.84 -43.05 -48.51
CA GLU A 46 -32.86 -43.83 -47.78
C GLU A 46 -31.77 -44.40 -48.71
N SER A 47 -30.51 -44.06 -48.44
CA SER A 47 -29.34 -44.76 -48.98
C SER A 47 -28.38 -45.03 -47.82
N ALA A 48 -28.24 -46.31 -47.48
CA ALA A 48 -27.40 -46.79 -46.40
C ALA A 48 -25.91 -46.52 -46.69
N GLU A 49 -25.28 -45.73 -45.81
CA GLU A 49 -23.83 -45.60 -45.74
C GLU A 49 -23.23 -46.76 -44.93
N PRO A 50 -22.02 -47.24 -45.28
CA PRO A 50 -21.38 -48.35 -44.60
C PRO A 50 -20.89 -47.94 -43.21
N THR A 51 -21.26 -48.73 -42.20
CA THR A 51 -20.83 -48.59 -40.79
C THR A 51 -19.31 -48.56 -40.68
N ALA A 52 -18.74 -47.40 -40.35
CA ALA A 52 -17.36 -47.27 -39.94
C ALA A 52 -17.13 -48.02 -38.61
N ALA A 53 -16.02 -48.76 -38.53
CA ALA A 53 -15.56 -49.44 -37.33
C ALA A 53 -15.30 -48.41 -36.20
N PRO A 54 -15.41 -48.81 -34.91
CA PRO A 54 -15.14 -47.89 -33.81
C PRO A 54 -13.66 -47.49 -33.83
N GLU A 55 -13.38 -46.20 -33.98
CA GLU A 55 -12.05 -45.65 -33.77
C GLU A 55 -11.77 -45.61 -32.26
N ASP A 56 -10.60 -46.12 -31.85
CA ASP A 56 -10.12 -46.03 -30.48
C ASP A 56 -10.04 -44.54 -30.06
N PRO A 57 -10.40 -44.20 -28.81
CA PRO A 57 -10.26 -42.82 -28.33
C PRO A 57 -8.79 -42.40 -28.39
N PRO A 58 -8.50 -41.13 -28.74
CA PRO A 58 -7.13 -40.65 -28.80
C PRO A 58 -6.47 -40.80 -27.43
N SER A 59 -5.35 -41.51 -27.38
CA SER A 59 -4.50 -41.64 -26.20
C SER A 59 -4.16 -40.25 -25.68
N GLU A 60 -4.62 -39.93 -24.47
CA GLU A 60 -4.24 -38.72 -23.74
C GLU A 60 -2.71 -38.63 -23.72
N ALA A 61 -2.16 -37.57 -24.31
CA ALA A 61 -0.73 -37.31 -24.23
C ALA A 61 -0.36 -37.15 -22.74
N PRO A 62 0.78 -37.71 -22.27
CA PRO A 62 1.17 -37.57 -20.88
C PRO A 62 1.24 -36.09 -20.52
N ALA A 63 0.55 -35.72 -19.43
CA ALA A 63 0.59 -34.38 -18.89
C ALA A 63 2.06 -33.94 -18.77
N ARG A 64 2.38 -32.76 -19.31
CA ARG A 64 3.73 -32.20 -19.16
C ARG A 64 4.03 -32.12 -17.66
N PRO A 65 5.21 -32.53 -17.21
CA PRO A 65 5.58 -32.36 -15.81
C PRO A 65 5.42 -30.89 -15.46
N GLU A 66 4.64 -30.61 -14.42
CA GLU A 66 4.51 -29.26 -13.89
C GLU A 66 5.92 -28.71 -13.62
N PRO A 67 6.19 -27.44 -13.96
CA PRO A 67 7.47 -26.84 -13.65
C PRO A 67 7.74 -26.98 -12.14
N PRO A 68 8.99 -27.23 -11.73
CA PRO A 68 9.32 -27.39 -10.32
C PRO A 68 8.83 -26.17 -9.55
N ALA A 69 8.12 -26.42 -8.44
CA ALA A 69 7.60 -25.38 -7.57
C ALA A 69 8.72 -24.39 -7.20
N GLU A 70 8.49 -23.10 -7.41
CA GLU A 70 9.43 -22.05 -7.01
C GLU A 70 9.72 -22.21 -5.50
N PRO A 71 10.98 -22.02 -5.06
CA PRO A 71 11.30 -22.06 -3.64
C PRO A 71 10.41 -21.07 -2.88
N PRO A 72 9.94 -21.43 -1.67
CA PRO A 72 9.06 -20.56 -0.91
C PRO A 72 9.74 -19.21 -0.68
N ALA A 73 9.01 -18.13 -0.97
CA ALA A 73 9.52 -16.79 -0.78
C ALA A 73 9.96 -16.59 0.70
N PRO A 74 11.06 -15.84 0.93
CA PRO A 74 11.62 -15.68 2.27
C PRO A 74 10.61 -15.02 3.21
N LEU A 75 10.62 -15.39 4.50
CA LEU A 75 9.72 -14.81 5.50
C LEU A 75 9.85 -13.27 5.54
N ALA A 76 8.72 -12.57 5.55
CA ALA A 76 8.64 -11.11 5.63
C ALA A 76 7.72 -10.67 6.77
N ARG A 77 7.99 -9.51 7.38
CA ARG A 77 7.13 -8.96 8.45
C ARG A 77 5.83 -8.37 7.93
N ALA A 78 5.86 -7.82 6.73
CA ALA A 78 4.77 -7.13 6.08
C ALA A 78 5.02 -7.04 4.57
N ARG A 79 3.94 -6.85 3.80
CA ARG A 79 4.00 -6.30 2.45
C ARG A 79 3.81 -4.79 2.53
N VAL A 80 4.70 -4.00 1.94
CA VAL A 80 4.61 -2.54 1.88
C VAL A 80 4.26 -2.12 0.46
N LEU A 81 3.09 -1.53 0.29
CA LEU A 81 2.71 -0.81 -0.92
C LEU A 81 3.42 0.54 -0.92
N LEU A 82 4.46 0.69 -1.75
CA LEU A 82 5.16 1.95 -1.97
C LEU A 82 4.44 2.72 -3.08
N ILE A 83 3.57 3.65 -2.68
CA ILE A 83 2.76 4.47 -3.58
C ILE A 83 3.48 5.78 -3.88
N VAL A 84 3.88 5.98 -5.14
CA VAL A 84 4.54 7.20 -5.59
C VAL A 84 3.48 8.22 -6.00
N LEU A 85 3.38 9.31 -5.22
CA LEU A 85 2.43 10.39 -5.38
C LEU A 85 3.05 11.53 -6.20
N GLY A 86 2.93 11.43 -7.53
CA GLY A 86 3.58 12.29 -8.52
C GLY A 86 4.91 11.73 -9.04
N ASP A 87 5.73 12.57 -9.66
CA ASP A 87 7.03 12.16 -10.21
C ASP A 87 8.09 12.02 -9.11
N TYR A 88 8.96 11.02 -9.26
CA TYR A 88 10.02 10.76 -8.28
C TYR A 88 11.27 10.11 -8.92
N PRO A 89 12.51 10.45 -8.49
CA PRO A 89 13.73 9.84 -9.03
C PRO A 89 13.83 8.34 -8.76
N ARG A 90 14.11 7.53 -9.79
CA ARG A 90 14.22 6.06 -9.67
C ARG A 90 15.29 5.63 -8.68
N ASP A 91 16.48 6.22 -8.72
CA ASP A 91 17.57 5.88 -7.80
C ASP A 91 17.17 6.04 -6.33
N THR A 92 16.35 7.06 -6.02
CA THR A 92 15.83 7.23 -4.66
C THR A 92 14.76 6.20 -4.31
N LEU A 93 13.90 5.79 -5.26
CA LEU A 93 12.94 4.70 -5.04
C LEU A 93 13.67 3.38 -4.75
N ASP A 94 14.73 3.09 -5.51
CA ASP A 94 15.58 1.91 -5.33
C ASP A 94 16.26 1.89 -3.96
N ALA A 95 16.75 3.04 -3.51
CA ALA A 95 17.34 3.18 -2.17
C ALA A 95 16.30 2.99 -1.06
N VAL A 96 15.10 3.56 -1.19
CA VAL A 96 14.00 3.37 -0.23
C VAL A 96 13.63 1.90 -0.12
N GLU A 97 13.39 1.24 -1.26
CA GLU A 97 13.05 -0.17 -1.30
C GLU A 97 14.13 -1.05 -0.67
N THR A 98 15.39 -0.82 -1.03
CA THR A 98 16.54 -1.53 -0.44
C THR A 98 16.54 -1.36 1.08
N ALA A 99 16.45 -0.11 1.57
CA ALA A 99 16.48 0.18 3.01
C ALA A 99 15.31 -0.49 3.77
N LEU A 100 14.10 -0.46 3.21
CA LEU A 100 12.95 -1.12 3.83
C LEU A 100 13.16 -2.63 3.92
N ARG A 101 13.63 -3.27 2.84
CA ARG A 101 13.90 -4.72 2.84
C ARG A 101 15.00 -5.11 3.83
N THR A 102 16.08 -4.35 3.90
CA THR A 102 17.24 -4.69 4.75
C THR A 102 17.03 -4.36 6.23
N GLU A 103 16.40 -3.23 6.53
CA GLU A 103 16.22 -2.78 7.90
C GLU A 103 14.97 -3.32 8.56
N LEU A 104 13.88 -3.47 7.80
CA LEU A 104 12.58 -3.91 8.33
C LEU A 104 12.20 -5.32 7.92
N GLU A 105 12.94 -5.98 7.01
CA GLU A 105 12.64 -7.35 6.55
C GLU A 105 11.19 -7.47 6.04
N VAL A 106 10.78 -6.49 5.25
CA VAL A 106 9.47 -6.42 4.59
C VAL A 106 9.61 -6.66 3.09
N ASP A 107 8.53 -7.11 2.47
CA ASP A 107 8.41 -7.06 1.02
C ASP A 107 7.92 -5.68 0.58
N VAL A 108 8.33 -5.26 -0.61
CA VAL A 108 7.97 -3.95 -1.18
C VAL A 108 7.41 -4.16 -2.57
N GLU A 109 6.23 -3.58 -2.80
CA GLU A 109 5.52 -3.53 -4.09
C GLU A 109 5.33 -2.06 -4.48
N ARG A 110 5.86 -1.65 -5.65
CA ARG A 110 5.74 -0.26 -6.12
C ARG A 110 4.46 -0.05 -6.89
N ILE A 111 3.82 1.08 -6.62
CA ILE A 111 2.69 1.61 -7.38
C ILE A 111 3.07 3.04 -7.79
N GLU A 112 3.52 3.19 -9.04
CA GLU A 112 3.99 4.48 -9.60
C GLU A 112 2.83 5.28 -10.22
N ASP A 113 3.09 6.55 -10.54
CA ASP A 113 2.18 7.45 -11.27
C ASP A 113 0.81 7.71 -10.63
N VAL A 114 0.73 7.67 -9.29
CA VAL A 114 -0.51 7.99 -8.58
C VAL A 114 -0.62 9.51 -8.39
N PRO A 115 -1.71 10.17 -8.85
CA PRO A 115 -1.87 11.60 -8.66
C PRO A 115 -2.11 11.95 -7.19
N LEU A 116 -1.57 13.08 -6.75
CA LEU A 116 -1.89 13.64 -5.44
C LEU A 116 -3.39 13.99 -5.35
N PRO A 117 -4.12 13.53 -4.31
CA PRO A 117 -5.55 13.77 -4.18
C PRO A 117 -5.84 15.25 -3.91
N ARG A 118 -6.75 15.84 -4.68
CA ARG A 118 -7.11 17.26 -4.59
C ARG A 118 -7.67 17.63 -3.23
N GLU A 119 -8.35 16.70 -2.58
CA GLU A 119 -8.97 16.81 -1.26
C GLU A 119 -7.92 17.02 -0.17
N ALA A 120 -6.69 16.53 -0.38
CA ALA A 120 -5.58 16.74 0.55
C ALA A 120 -4.87 18.09 0.35
N TYR A 121 -5.13 18.82 -0.74
CA TYR A 121 -4.48 20.10 -0.99
C TYR A 121 -4.93 21.17 0.01
N TYR A 122 -3.97 21.94 0.52
CA TYR A 122 -4.18 23.07 1.42
C TYR A 122 -3.77 24.38 0.73
N PRO A 123 -4.72 25.11 0.13
CA PRO A 123 -4.44 26.31 -0.66
C PRO A 123 -3.66 27.41 0.08
N PRO A 124 -3.95 27.76 1.36
CA PRO A 124 -3.32 28.90 2.02
C PRO A 124 -1.79 28.86 2.10
N ARG A 125 -1.19 27.65 2.11
CA ARG A 125 0.27 27.48 2.08
C ARG A 125 0.78 26.59 0.94
N ARG A 126 -0.08 26.33 -0.05
CA ARG A 126 0.23 25.59 -1.28
C ARG A 126 0.94 24.24 -1.03
N ARG A 127 0.46 23.49 -0.04
CA ARG A 127 1.02 22.20 0.39
C ARG A 127 -0.08 21.18 0.60
N TYR A 128 0.27 19.92 0.82
CA TYR A 128 -0.72 18.88 1.11
C TYR A 128 -0.81 18.57 2.61
N ARG A 129 -2.00 18.16 3.05
CA ARG A 129 -2.27 17.71 4.41
C ARG A 129 -1.93 16.24 4.53
N ALA A 130 -0.88 15.93 5.29
CA ALA A 130 -0.44 14.57 5.56
C ALA A 130 -1.57 13.72 6.18
N ASP A 131 -2.36 14.30 7.09
CA ASP A 131 -3.54 13.64 7.67
C ASP A 131 -4.58 13.19 6.62
N ARG A 132 -4.79 14.01 5.57
CA ARG A 132 -5.68 13.67 4.46
C ARG A 132 -5.04 12.70 3.46
N LEU A 133 -3.72 12.80 3.25
CA LEU A 133 -2.97 11.83 2.45
C LEU A 133 -3.03 10.43 3.09
N LEU A 134 -2.91 10.30 4.41
CA LEU A 134 -3.10 9.01 5.10
C LEU A 134 -4.51 8.44 4.87
N THR A 135 -5.54 9.29 4.95
CA THR A 135 -6.92 8.87 4.64
C THR A 135 -7.04 8.33 3.21
N PHE A 136 -6.43 9.01 2.23
CA PHE A 136 -6.38 8.54 0.85
C PHE A 136 -5.62 7.21 0.71
N LEU A 137 -4.43 7.10 1.31
CA LEU A 137 -3.61 5.89 1.25
C LEU A 137 -4.29 4.68 1.90
N ASN A 138 -5.06 4.89 2.97
CA ASN A 138 -5.84 3.83 3.62
C ASN A 138 -6.86 3.17 2.68
N GLY A 139 -7.33 3.86 1.62
CA GLY A 139 -8.19 3.26 0.59
C GLY A 139 -7.50 2.16 -0.21
N HIS A 140 -6.17 2.19 -0.34
CA HIS A 140 -5.39 1.13 -1.01
C HIS A 140 -5.23 -0.13 -0.15
N LEU A 141 -5.70 -0.10 1.10
CA LEU A 141 -5.61 -1.22 2.03
C LEU A 141 -6.93 -1.98 2.19
N GLU A 142 -7.96 -1.60 1.42
CA GLU A 142 -9.24 -2.30 1.37
C GLU A 142 -9.06 -3.69 0.74
N GLY A 143 -9.52 -4.75 1.40
CA GLY A 143 -9.33 -6.14 0.96
C GLY A 143 -7.93 -6.70 1.19
N GLU A 144 -6.95 -5.85 1.52
CA GLU A 144 -5.58 -6.27 1.78
C GLU A 144 -5.41 -6.91 3.17
N PRO A 145 -4.54 -7.94 3.33
CA PRO A 145 -4.23 -8.54 4.62
C PRO A 145 -3.83 -7.50 5.67
N ARG A 146 -4.14 -7.77 6.96
CA ARG A 146 -3.79 -6.86 8.07
C ARG A 146 -2.28 -6.58 8.17
N THR A 147 -1.46 -7.47 7.61
CA THR A 147 0.00 -7.32 7.51
C THR A 147 0.45 -6.40 6.38
N THR A 148 -0.43 -5.97 5.47
CA THR A 148 -0.11 -4.99 4.44
C THR A 148 -0.02 -3.59 5.04
N ARG A 149 1.05 -2.86 4.70
CA ARG A 149 1.29 -1.45 5.00
C ARG A 149 1.31 -0.65 3.71
N VAL A 150 1.04 0.65 3.82
CA VAL A 150 1.15 1.59 2.71
C VAL A 150 2.07 2.73 3.09
N LEU A 151 3.03 3.01 2.22
CA LEU A 151 3.93 4.16 2.29
C LEU A 151 3.66 5.04 1.07
N GLY A 152 3.08 6.22 1.30
CA GLY A 152 3.02 7.27 0.27
C GLY A 152 4.33 8.04 0.20
N LEU A 153 4.85 8.26 -1.00
CA LEU A 153 6.08 9.01 -1.24
C LEU A 153 5.80 10.16 -2.21
N THR A 154 6.16 11.39 -1.84
CA THR A 154 5.94 12.57 -2.69
C THR A 154 7.09 13.56 -2.66
N ALA A 155 7.21 14.38 -3.71
CA ALA A 155 8.17 15.49 -3.77
C ALA A 155 7.57 16.85 -3.37
N VAL A 156 6.27 16.91 -3.05
CA VAL A 156 5.58 18.16 -2.66
C VAL A 156 5.59 18.38 -1.15
N ASP A 157 5.58 19.63 -0.69
CA ASP A 157 5.53 19.95 0.75
C ASP A 157 4.28 19.35 1.41
N ILE A 158 4.46 18.76 2.59
CA ILE A 158 3.37 18.19 3.40
C ILE A 158 3.34 18.79 4.81
N SER A 159 2.17 18.71 5.43
CA SER A 159 1.91 19.33 6.72
C SER A 159 0.86 18.59 7.53
N THR A 160 0.90 18.76 8.84
CA THR A 160 -0.12 18.26 9.77
C THR A 160 -0.43 19.30 10.84
N THR A 161 -1.40 19.03 11.70
CA THR A 161 -1.66 19.87 12.87
C THR A 161 -0.71 19.48 14.01
N LYS A 162 0.06 20.42 14.53
CA LYS A 162 0.92 20.24 15.71
C LYS A 162 0.55 21.25 16.80
N GLY A 163 -0.20 20.80 17.82
CA GLY A 163 -0.75 21.66 18.87
C GLY A 163 -1.59 22.79 18.27
N ARG A 164 -1.24 24.04 18.57
CA ARG A 164 -1.91 25.23 18.01
C ARG A 164 -1.58 25.52 16.53
N HIS A 165 -0.56 24.87 15.97
CA HIS A 165 -0.13 25.10 14.60
C HIS A 165 -0.91 24.17 13.67
N ARG A 166 -2.00 24.69 13.07
CA ARG A 166 -2.84 23.92 12.14
C ARG A 166 -2.08 23.36 10.94
N ASP A 167 -1.01 24.02 10.51
CA ASP A 167 -0.32 23.74 9.26
C ASP A 167 1.20 23.64 9.46
N TRP A 168 1.60 22.73 10.34
CA TRP A 168 3.00 22.46 10.67
C TRP A 168 3.63 21.57 9.61
N GLY A 169 4.71 22.03 8.97
CA GLY A 169 5.41 21.25 7.95
C GLY A 169 6.21 20.09 8.53
N VAL A 170 6.20 18.94 7.85
CA VAL A 170 6.82 17.69 8.33
C VAL A 170 7.59 16.99 7.21
N PHE A 171 8.54 16.12 7.57
CA PHE A 171 9.20 15.21 6.62
C PHE A 171 8.30 14.02 6.29
N GLY A 172 7.57 13.54 7.28
CA GLY A 172 6.64 12.43 7.15
C GLY A 172 5.61 12.45 8.27
N LEU A 173 4.64 11.55 8.15
CA LEU A 173 3.65 11.24 9.16
C LEU A 173 3.25 9.77 9.02
N GLY A 174 3.41 8.99 10.08
CA GLY A 174 2.98 7.60 10.16
C GLY A 174 2.01 7.34 11.31
N GLU A 175 1.16 6.34 11.14
CA GLU A 175 0.29 5.82 12.21
C GLU A 175 1.06 4.81 13.07
N LEU A 176 1.26 5.11 14.36
CA LEU A 176 1.88 4.15 15.29
C LEU A 176 1.01 2.89 15.45
N GLY A 177 1.53 1.75 15.01
CA GLY A 177 0.81 0.47 14.94
C GLY A 177 -0.33 0.44 13.94
N GLY A 178 -0.54 1.52 13.17
CA GLY A 178 -1.50 1.58 12.08
C GLY A 178 -0.93 0.98 10.80
N ARG A 179 -1.55 1.28 9.66
CA ARG A 179 -1.17 0.67 8.38
C ARG A 179 -0.65 1.67 7.35
N SER A 180 -0.83 2.97 7.58
CA SER A 180 -0.42 4.00 6.62
C SER A 180 0.64 4.95 7.17
N CYS A 181 1.51 5.37 6.26
CA CYS A 181 2.42 6.48 6.47
C CYS A 181 2.65 7.23 5.15
N VAL A 182 3.08 8.48 5.24
CA VAL A 182 3.43 9.31 4.08
C VAL A 182 4.71 10.08 4.36
N ILE A 183 5.60 10.17 3.39
CA ILE A 183 6.83 10.97 3.46
C ILE A 183 6.95 11.93 2.27
N SER A 184 7.64 13.03 2.49
CA SER A 184 7.96 14.04 1.50
C SER A 184 9.44 14.36 1.45
N SER A 185 10.02 14.32 0.24
CA SER A 185 11.39 14.78 0.02
C SER A 185 11.55 16.29 -0.05
N TYR A 186 10.45 17.04 -0.12
CA TYR A 186 10.46 18.50 -0.27
C TYR A 186 11.39 19.15 0.77
N ARG A 187 11.12 18.94 2.06
CA ARG A 187 11.93 19.52 3.14
C ARG A 187 13.26 18.81 3.36
N LEU A 188 13.39 17.56 2.90
CA LEU A 188 14.64 16.79 2.95
C LEU A 188 15.66 17.29 1.91
N SER A 189 15.18 17.92 0.84
CA SER A 189 15.99 18.59 -0.19
C SER A 189 16.31 20.06 0.12
N GLU A 190 15.54 20.74 0.98
CA GLU A 190 15.51 22.20 1.14
C GLU A 190 16.75 22.88 1.77
N ARG A 191 17.89 22.20 1.97
CA ARG A 191 19.11 22.80 2.56
C ARG A 191 20.30 22.92 1.59
N GLY A 192 20.18 23.75 0.57
CA GLY A 192 21.30 24.21 -0.29
C GLY A 192 21.81 23.17 -1.29
N ARG A 193 23.04 23.36 -1.82
CA ARG A 193 23.73 22.47 -2.78
C ARG A 193 24.17 21.16 -2.12
N ARG A 194 23.23 20.29 -1.75
CA ARG A 194 23.52 18.93 -1.29
C ARG A 194 23.54 17.97 -2.48
N SER A 195 24.33 16.90 -2.38
CA SER A 195 24.34 15.85 -3.39
C SER A 195 23.02 15.09 -3.37
N ASP A 196 22.63 14.57 -4.53
CA ASP A 196 21.45 13.71 -4.69
C ASP A 196 21.55 12.46 -3.79
N GLU A 197 22.78 12.00 -3.52
CA GLU A 197 23.09 10.93 -2.57
C GLU A 197 22.63 11.24 -1.14
N LEU A 198 22.85 12.48 -0.65
CA LEU A 198 22.43 12.86 0.70
C LEU A 198 20.90 12.97 0.80
N VAL A 199 20.26 13.51 -0.24
CA VAL A 199 18.79 13.56 -0.29
C VAL A 199 18.22 12.15 -0.32
N THR A 200 18.81 11.26 -1.11
CA THR A 200 18.42 9.85 -1.19
C THR A 200 18.56 9.14 0.15
N PHE A 201 19.70 9.33 0.83
CA PHE A 201 19.90 8.81 2.19
C PHE A 201 18.80 9.29 3.14
N ARG A 202 18.54 10.59 3.19
CA ARG A 202 17.51 11.18 4.08
C ARG A 202 16.13 10.61 3.82
N VAL A 203 15.75 10.44 2.55
CA VAL A 203 14.45 9.89 2.17
C VAL A 203 14.36 8.42 2.62
N ALA A 204 15.37 7.60 2.32
CA ALA A 204 15.40 6.20 2.73
C ALA A 204 15.35 6.04 4.26
N THR A 205 16.15 6.81 5.00
CA THR A 205 16.13 6.85 6.47
C THR A 205 14.76 7.25 7.01
N THR A 206 14.13 8.28 6.42
CA THR A 206 12.78 8.71 6.84
C THR A 206 11.72 7.65 6.51
N ALA A 207 11.85 6.95 5.38
CA ALA A 207 10.95 5.85 5.02
C ALA A 207 11.03 4.71 6.05
N VAL A 208 12.23 4.31 6.46
CA VAL A 208 12.42 3.30 7.51
C VAL A 208 11.81 3.76 8.83
N HIS A 209 11.97 5.04 9.20
CA HIS A 209 11.35 5.60 10.41
C HIS A 209 9.83 5.47 10.39
N GLU A 210 9.19 5.94 9.31
CA GLU A 210 7.73 6.00 9.24
C GLU A 210 7.09 4.63 9.06
N VAL A 211 7.67 3.74 8.25
CA VAL A 211 7.20 2.35 8.15
C VAL A 211 7.45 1.62 9.47
N GLY A 212 8.56 1.91 10.18
CA GLY A 212 8.82 1.39 11.52
C GLY A 212 7.68 1.69 12.51
N HIS A 213 7.13 2.91 12.50
CA HIS A 213 5.93 3.24 13.29
C HIS A 213 4.74 2.36 12.94
N THR A 214 4.48 2.09 11.65
CA THR A 214 3.38 1.21 11.23
C THR A 214 3.57 -0.26 11.65
N LEU A 215 4.82 -0.65 11.95
CA LEU A 215 5.17 -1.95 12.51
C LEU A 215 5.19 -1.96 14.04
N GLY A 216 4.80 -0.86 14.68
CA GLY A 216 4.66 -0.73 16.13
C GLY A 216 5.92 -0.30 16.86
N LEU A 217 6.95 0.17 16.14
CA LEU A 217 8.14 0.74 16.77
C LEU A 217 7.85 2.17 17.23
N GLU A 218 8.03 2.42 18.52
CA GLU A 218 8.06 3.77 19.07
C GLU A 218 9.43 4.42 18.85
N HIS A 219 9.54 5.72 19.17
CA HIS A 219 10.83 6.39 19.13
C HIS A 219 11.84 5.78 20.10
N CYS A 220 13.08 5.65 19.66
CA CYS A 220 14.17 5.16 20.51
C CYS A 220 15.10 6.28 20.97
N THR A 221 15.81 6.03 22.07
CA THR A 221 16.81 6.96 22.62
C THR A 221 18.21 6.80 22.01
N ASP A 222 18.39 5.85 21.07
CA ASP A 222 19.65 5.68 20.36
C ASP A 222 19.94 6.95 19.54
N PRO A 223 21.08 7.63 19.78
CA PRO A 223 21.41 8.87 19.08
C PRO A 223 21.62 8.70 17.57
N LEU A 224 22.02 7.50 17.10
CA LEU A 224 22.26 7.19 15.69
C LEU A 224 21.11 6.41 15.05
N GLY A 225 20.30 5.74 15.86
CA GLY A 225 19.22 4.89 15.39
C GLY A 225 18.17 5.63 14.55
N VAL A 226 17.71 4.98 13.48
CA VAL A 226 16.71 5.54 12.55
C VAL A 226 15.36 5.87 13.20
N MET A 227 15.01 5.18 14.29
CA MET A 227 13.79 5.44 15.06
C MET A 227 13.92 6.60 16.06
N ARG A 228 15.02 7.35 16.07
CA ARG A 228 15.13 8.55 16.89
C ARG A 228 14.16 9.63 16.39
N ASP A 229 13.45 10.30 17.30
CA ASP A 229 12.64 11.47 16.93
C ASP A 229 13.53 12.56 16.33
N ALA A 230 13.23 12.97 15.10
CA ALA A 230 13.94 14.04 14.44
C ALA A 230 13.69 15.41 15.12
N GLU A 231 12.61 15.56 15.89
CA GLU A 231 12.14 16.79 16.50
C GLU A 231 11.99 17.96 15.50
N GLY A 232 11.77 17.63 14.22
CA GLY A 232 11.72 18.60 13.12
C GLY A 232 13.09 19.10 12.64
N SER A 233 14.18 18.45 13.06
CA SER A 233 15.55 18.77 12.66
C SER A 233 16.11 17.76 11.67
N ILE A 234 16.35 18.22 10.44
CA ILE A 234 17.07 17.42 9.43
C ILE A 234 18.49 17.04 9.87
N ARG A 235 19.09 17.78 10.83
CA ARG A 235 20.40 17.40 11.39
C ARG A 235 20.32 16.06 12.11
N THR A 236 19.18 15.74 12.71
CA THR A 236 18.98 14.46 13.39
C THR A 236 18.98 13.31 12.37
N VAL A 237 18.34 13.53 11.21
CA VAL A 237 18.38 12.59 10.08
C VAL A 237 19.82 12.45 9.56
N ASP A 238 20.53 13.56 9.36
CA ASP A 238 21.93 13.57 8.90
C ASP A 238 22.90 12.85 9.85
N THR A 239 22.58 12.78 11.15
CA THR A 239 23.39 12.06 12.14
C THR A 239 23.03 10.60 12.29
N SER A 240 21.91 10.15 11.70
CA SER A 240 21.53 8.75 11.76
C SER A 240 22.50 7.90 10.93
N ASP A 241 22.69 6.65 11.32
CA ASP A 241 23.36 5.65 10.47
C ASP A 241 22.39 4.95 9.50
N GLY A 242 21.09 5.29 9.57
CA GLY A 242 20.03 4.70 8.76
C GLY A 242 19.56 3.32 9.23
N ARG A 243 20.03 2.85 10.39
CA ARG A 243 19.80 1.47 10.83
C ARG A 243 18.93 1.38 12.08
N LEU A 244 18.25 0.25 12.24
CA LEU A 244 17.61 -0.06 13.51
C LEU A 244 18.67 -0.45 14.55
N GLY A 245 18.71 0.28 15.66
CA GLY A 245 19.50 -0.11 16.84
C GLY A 245 18.98 -1.38 17.51
N GLU A 246 19.77 -1.94 18.43
CA GLU A 246 19.49 -3.23 19.09
C GLU A 246 18.11 -3.28 19.76
N TYR A 247 17.73 -2.21 20.45
CA TYR A 247 16.41 -2.10 21.08
C TYR A 247 15.27 -2.25 20.07
N CYS A 248 15.35 -1.52 18.95
CA CYS A 248 14.32 -1.58 17.90
C CYS A 248 14.30 -2.93 17.19
N ARG A 249 15.48 -3.53 16.94
CA ARG A 249 15.59 -4.88 16.36
C ARG A 249 14.93 -5.94 17.25
N ARG A 250 15.06 -5.85 18.57
CA ARG A 250 14.34 -6.74 19.48
C ARG A 250 12.84 -6.43 19.50
N ARG A 251 12.47 -5.15 19.55
CA ARG A 251 11.07 -4.73 19.65
C ARG A 251 10.24 -5.13 18.42
N ILE A 252 10.80 -5.02 17.22
CA ILE A 252 10.11 -5.37 15.98
C ILE A 252 9.79 -6.86 15.87
N GLU A 253 10.58 -7.73 16.51
CA GLU A 253 10.25 -9.18 16.60
C GLU A 253 8.99 -9.43 17.43
N GLU A 254 8.70 -8.58 18.41
CA GLU A 254 7.51 -8.69 19.26
C GLU A 254 6.29 -8.07 18.59
N THR A 255 6.45 -6.93 17.90
CA THR A 255 5.33 -6.17 17.34
C THR A 255 4.96 -6.58 15.92
N ALA A 256 5.92 -7.09 15.14
CA ALA A 256 5.75 -7.50 13.76
C ALA A 256 6.64 -8.73 13.46
N PRO A 257 6.35 -9.92 14.02
CA PRO A 257 7.13 -11.12 13.73
C PRO A 257 7.11 -11.45 12.24
N ARG A 258 8.22 -12.01 11.72
CA ARG A 258 8.31 -12.49 10.34
C ARG A 258 7.32 -13.63 10.11
N VAL A 259 6.52 -13.54 9.06
CA VAL A 259 5.57 -14.57 8.63
C VAL A 259 5.83 -14.93 7.17
N LEU A 260 5.30 -16.05 6.68
CA LEU A 260 5.41 -16.37 5.26
C LEU A 260 4.76 -15.25 4.43
N PRO A 261 5.47 -14.70 3.42
CA PRO A 261 4.87 -13.73 2.54
C PRO A 261 3.72 -14.40 1.81
N TYR A 262 2.55 -13.81 1.95
CA TYR A 262 1.28 -14.32 1.44
C TYR A 262 1.34 -14.47 -0.09
N ARG A 263 1.55 -15.70 -0.57
CA ARG A 263 1.00 -16.19 -1.83
C ARG A 263 0.05 -17.34 -1.44
N ASP A 264 -1.21 -17.23 -1.82
CA ASP A 264 -2.22 -18.31 -1.85
C ASP A 264 -3.05 -18.68 -0.60
N ALA A 265 -3.23 -17.82 0.41
CA ALA A 265 -4.27 -18.09 1.43
C ALA A 265 -5.73 -17.82 0.97
N ALA A 266 -5.97 -17.78 -0.35
CA ALA A 266 -7.29 -17.99 -0.90
C ALA A 266 -7.75 -19.46 -0.80
N ASN A 267 -6.84 -20.41 -0.49
CA ASN A 267 -7.13 -21.84 -0.38
C ASN A 267 -6.45 -22.52 0.82
N ALA A 268 -6.56 -21.97 2.03
CA ALA A 268 -6.27 -22.73 3.26
C ALA A 268 -7.61 -23.22 3.88
N PRO A 269 -7.71 -24.50 4.28
CA PRO A 269 -8.97 -25.14 4.68
C PRO A 269 -9.60 -24.56 5.94
#